data_AF-A0A5S4FJC6-F1
#
_entry.id   AF-A0A5S4FJC6-F1
#
_cell.length_a   1.000
_cell.length_b   1.000
_cell.length_c   1.000
_cell.angle_alpha   90.00
_cell.angle_beta   90.00
_cell.angle_gamma   90.00
#
_symmetry.space_group_name_H-M   'P 1'
#
loop_
_entity.id
_entity.type
_entity.pdbx_description
1 polymer ?
#
loop_
_entity_poly.entity_id
_entity_poly.type
_entity_poly.pdbx_seq_one_letter_code
_entity_poly.pdbx_strand_id
1 'polypeptide(L)'
;MPLIVEFGGPETPPRLGAYSAAGLAERALADAAGCYLTAAASGEWSRVKSCAAPDCRWAYLDSSRNRSRRWCDMAECGNRAKNRAWRQRQAVGD
;
A
#
# COMPACT_ATOMS: atom_id res chain seq x y z
N MET A 1 5.93 -6.24 23.01
CA MET A 1 5.04 -5.22 22.43
C MET A 1 3.63 -5.80 22.34
N PRO A 2 2.68 -5.42 23.21
CA PRO A 2 1.32 -5.89 23.03
C PRO A 2 0.62 -5.07 21.93
N LEU A 3 0.27 -5.74 20.83
CA LEU A 3 -0.79 -5.28 19.95
C LEU A 3 -2.10 -5.41 20.73
N ILE A 4 -2.95 -4.40 20.69
CA ILE A 4 -4.28 -4.44 21.28
C ILE A 4 -5.32 -4.54 20.17
N VAL A 5 -6.44 -5.20 20.46
CA VAL A 5 -7.60 -5.17 19.58
C VAL A 5 -8.48 -4.02 20.05
N GLU A 6 -8.69 -3.03 19.18
CA GLU A 6 -9.60 -1.93 19.42
C GLU A 6 -10.96 -2.28 18.79
N PHE A 7 -11.97 -2.44 19.64
CA PHE A 7 -13.35 -2.61 19.22
C PHE A 7 -13.99 -1.23 19.08
N GLY A 8 -14.45 -0.89 17.87
CA GLY A 8 -15.18 0.33 17.62
C GLY A 8 -16.67 0.20 17.98
N GLY A 9 -17.47 1.18 17.55
CA GLY A 9 -18.92 1.12 17.64
C GLY A 9 -19.52 0.02 16.73
N PRO A 10 -20.86 -0.15 16.73
CA PRO A 10 -21.53 -1.26 16.05
C PRO A 10 -21.21 -1.42 14.56
N GLU A 11 -20.91 -0.33 13.85
CA GLU A 11 -20.58 -0.33 12.42
C GLU A 11 -19.08 -0.32 12.11
N THR A 12 -18.23 -0.29 13.14
CA THR A 12 -16.77 -0.22 12.96
C THR A 12 -16.15 -1.58 13.25
N PRO A 13 -15.53 -2.25 12.25
CA PRO A 13 -14.89 -3.52 12.48
C PRO A 13 -13.73 -3.36 13.48
N PRO A 14 -13.43 -4.42 14.25
CA PRO A 14 -12.29 -4.39 15.16
C PRO A 14 -11.00 -4.16 14.37
N ARG A 15 -10.11 -3.35 14.93
CA ARG A 15 -8.78 -3.08 14.34
C ARG A 15 -7.67 -3.42 15.32
N LEU A 16 -6.47 -3.64 14.79
CA LEU A 16 -5.28 -3.71 15.63
C LEU A 16 -4.75 -2.31 15.90
N GLY A 17 -4.56 -1.99 17.17
CA GLY A 17 -3.93 -0.78 17.65
C GLY A 17 -2.64 -1.09 18.39
N ALA A 18 -1.81 -0.07 18.55
CA ALA A 18 -0.73 -0.13 19.55
C ALA A 18 -1.30 0.26 20.92
N TYR A 19 -0.74 -0.32 21.98
CA TYR A 19 -1.07 0.11 23.34
C TYR A 19 -0.88 1.62 23.52
N SER A 20 -1.71 2.28 24.32
CA SER A 20 -1.83 3.75 24.37
C SER A 20 -0.52 4.50 24.65
N ALA A 21 0.39 3.91 25.40
CA ALA A 21 1.72 4.47 25.71
C ALA A 21 2.80 4.19 24.65
N ALA A 22 2.45 3.55 23.52
CA ALA A 22 3.40 3.17 22.48
C ALA A 22 4.04 4.39 21.80
N GLY A 23 5.24 4.23 21.23
CA GLY A 23 5.88 5.23 20.38
C GLY A 23 5.32 5.24 18.95
N LEU A 24 5.86 6.12 18.10
CA LEU A 24 5.43 6.25 16.70
C LEU A 24 5.76 4.99 15.90
N ALA A 25 6.93 4.39 16.13
CA ALA A 25 7.36 3.19 15.41
C ALA A 25 6.44 2.00 15.72
N GLU A 26 6.05 1.86 16.98
CA GLU A 26 5.14 0.81 17.44
C GLU A 26 3.73 0.97 16.87
N ARG A 27 3.22 2.22 16.80
CA ARG A 27 1.97 2.54 16.12
C ARG A 27 2.02 2.16 14.64
N ALA A 28 3.07 2.57 13.94
CA ALA A 28 3.25 2.23 12.53
C ALA A 28 3.32 0.72 12.29
N LEU A 29 3.97 -0.03 13.19
CA LEU A 29 4.01 -1.49 13.11
C LEU A 29 2.63 -2.11 13.36
N ALA A 30 1.85 -1.59 14.32
CA ALA A 30 0.49 -2.06 14.58
C ALA A 30 -0.43 -1.82 13.38
N ASP A 31 -0.35 -0.64 12.75
CA ASP A 31 -1.12 -0.31 11.54
C ASP A 31 -0.72 -1.22 10.37
N ALA A 32 0.58 -1.46 10.17
CA ALA A 32 1.06 -2.35 9.12
C ALA A 32 0.62 -3.81 9.37
N ALA A 33 0.67 -4.28 10.62
CA ALA A 33 0.18 -5.60 11.00
C ALA A 33 -1.34 -5.74 10.79
N GLY A 34 -2.10 -4.69 11.12
CA GLY A 34 -3.54 -4.62 10.86
C GLY A 34 -3.87 -4.70 9.37
N CYS A 35 -3.15 -3.96 8.52
CA CYS A 35 -3.29 -4.04 7.07
C CYS A 35 -3.00 -5.45 6.54
N TYR A 36 -1.90 -6.06 7.01
CA TYR A 36 -1.51 -7.42 6.62
C TYR A 36 -2.59 -8.45 7.01
N LEU A 37 -3.03 -8.45 8.26
CA LEU A 37 -4.00 -9.43 8.75
C LEU A 37 -5.37 -9.27 8.08
N THR A 38 -5.79 -8.04 7.81
CA THR A 38 -7.03 -7.76 7.06
C THR A 38 -6.95 -8.38 5.66
N ALA A 39 -5.87 -8.11 4.92
CA ALA A 39 -5.68 -8.65 3.57
C ALA A 39 -5.48 -10.18 3.57
N ALA A 40 -4.85 -10.73 4.60
CA ALA A 40 -4.67 -12.17 4.76
C ALA A 40 -6.02 -12.86 5.01
N ALA A 41 -6.84 -12.32 5.93
CA ALA A 41 -8.14 -12.85 6.28
C ALA A 41 -9.15 -12.76 5.11
N SER A 42 -9.08 -11.72 4.28
CA SER A 42 -9.91 -11.60 3.08
C SER A 42 -9.42 -12.43 1.88
N GLY A 43 -8.26 -13.10 1.99
CA GLY A 43 -7.64 -13.82 0.87
C GLY A 43 -7.04 -12.90 -0.21
N GLU A 44 -7.00 -11.59 0.03
CA GLU A 44 -6.53 -10.58 -0.90
C GLU A 44 -5.04 -10.29 -0.79
N TRP A 45 -4.33 -10.90 0.17
CA TRP A 45 -2.89 -10.70 0.35
C TRP A 45 -2.09 -10.88 -0.95
N SER A 46 -2.46 -11.88 -1.76
CA SER A 46 -1.83 -12.12 -3.08
C SER A 46 -2.00 -10.99 -4.10
N ARG A 47 -2.89 -10.02 -3.84
CA ARG A 47 -3.14 -8.83 -4.64
C ARG A 47 -2.36 -7.61 -4.14
N VAL A 48 -1.73 -7.68 -2.97
CA VAL A 48 -0.88 -6.61 -2.47
C VAL A 48 0.43 -6.60 -3.24
N LYS A 49 0.81 -5.46 -3.80
CA LYS A 49 2.00 -5.29 -4.64
C LYS A 49 2.78 -4.04 -4.25
N SER A 50 4.08 -4.04 -4.51
CA SER A 50 4.92 -2.84 -4.47
C SER A 50 4.79 -2.05 -5.77
N CYS A 51 4.77 -0.72 -5.69
CA CYS A 51 4.81 0.13 -6.87
C CYS A 51 6.05 -0.16 -7.73
N ALA A 52 5.88 -0.27 -9.06
CA ALA A 52 7.00 -0.52 -9.97
C ALA A 52 7.88 0.73 -10.24
N ALA A 53 7.54 1.89 -9.68
CA ALA A 53 8.35 3.11 -9.84
C ALA A 53 9.59 3.01 -8.93
N PRO A 54 10.81 3.22 -9.46
CA PRO A 54 12.06 2.90 -8.75
C PRO A 54 12.29 3.75 -7.50
N ASP A 55 11.67 4.92 -7.43
CA ASP A 55 11.71 5.87 -6.31
C ASP A 55 10.46 5.82 -5.43
N CYS A 56 9.46 5.00 -5.77
CA CYS A 56 8.28 4.80 -4.96
C CYS A 56 8.49 3.64 -3.97
N ARG A 57 8.01 3.81 -2.73
CA ARG A 57 8.09 2.79 -1.67
C ARG A 57 6.73 2.34 -1.17
N TRP A 58 5.67 2.70 -1.89
CA TRP A 58 4.30 2.39 -1.49
C TRP A 58 3.91 0.98 -1.92
N ALA A 59 3.23 0.28 -1.02
CA ALA A 59 2.44 -0.90 -1.33
C ALA A 59 1.00 -0.50 -1.69
N TYR A 60 0.32 -1.29 -2.51
CA TYR A 60 -1.07 -1.06 -2.90
C TYR A 60 -1.81 -2.38 -3.12
N LEU A 61 -3.13 -2.34 -2.97
CA LEU A 61 -4.01 -3.45 -3.33
C LEU A 61 -4.38 -3.38 -4.82
N ASP A 62 -4.08 -4.46 -5.57
CA ASP A 62 -4.45 -4.57 -6.98
C ASP A 62 -5.92 -5.01 -7.16
N SER A 63 -6.81 -4.02 -7.22
CA SER A 63 -8.23 -4.17 -7.52
C SER A 63 -8.54 -4.37 -9.01
N SER A 64 -7.53 -4.41 -9.90
CA SER A 64 -7.78 -4.64 -11.33
C SER A 64 -8.25 -6.08 -11.58
N ARG A 65 -9.13 -6.23 -12.58
CA ARG A 65 -9.76 -7.52 -12.91
C ARG A 65 -8.76 -8.63 -13.18
N ASN A 66 -7.68 -8.32 -13.90
CA ASN A 66 -6.63 -9.25 -14.32
C ASN A 66 -5.33 -9.12 -13.52
N ARG A 67 -5.35 -8.44 -12.36
CA ARG A 67 -4.17 -8.20 -11.52
C ARG A 67 -3.00 -7.61 -12.32
N SER A 68 -3.28 -6.64 -13.19
CA SER A 68 -2.29 -6.05 -14.10
C SER A 68 -1.78 -4.68 -13.66
N ARG A 69 -2.34 -4.09 -12.59
CA ARG A 69 -1.88 -2.80 -12.09
C ARG A 69 -0.42 -2.92 -11.65
N ARG A 70 0.41 -1.99 -12.13
CA ARG A 70 1.86 -1.90 -11.83
C ARG A 70 2.24 -0.70 -10.93
N TRP A 71 1.33 0.26 -10.77
CA TRP A 71 1.61 1.53 -10.12
C TRP A 71 0.65 1.73 -8.93
N CYS A 72 1.16 2.25 -7.82
CA CYS A 72 0.33 2.56 -6.64
C CYS A 72 -0.76 3.58 -6.94
N ASP A 73 -0.52 4.46 -7.91
CA ASP A 73 -1.51 5.38 -8.45
C ASP A 73 -1.18 5.68 -9.93
N MET A 74 -2.21 5.76 -10.77
CA MET A 74 -2.04 6.01 -12.20
C MET A 74 -1.77 7.49 -12.47
N ALA A 75 -2.42 8.40 -11.76
CA ALA A 75 -2.27 9.84 -11.94
C ALA A 75 -0.88 10.33 -11.48
N GLU A 76 -0.29 9.68 -10.47
CA GLU A 76 1.06 9.96 -9.98
C GLU A 76 2.12 9.08 -10.63
N CYS A 77 2.30 7.85 -10.15
CA CYS A 77 3.41 6.99 -10.56
C CYS A 77 3.32 6.55 -12.02
N GLY A 78 2.11 6.26 -12.50
CA GLY A 78 1.91 5.87 -13.88
C GLY A 78 2.20 7.01 -14.88
N ASN A 79 1.81 8.25 -14.57
CA ASN A 79 2.14 9.40 -15.40
C ASN A 79 3.62 9.77 -15.35
N ARG A 80 4.26 9.70 -14.17
CA ARG A 80 5.72 9.87 -14.05
C ARG A 80 6.49 8.90 -14.94
N ALA A 81 6.07 7.63 -14.98
CA ALA A 81 6.67 6.62 -15.84
C ALA A 81 6.49 6.94 -17.34
N LYS A 82 5.27 7.34 -17.77
CA LYS A 82 5.00 7.77 -19.15
C LYS A 82 5.86 8.97 -19.57
N ASN A 83 5.99 9.97 -18.70
CA ASN A 83 6.79 11.17 -18.97
C ASN A 83 8.28 10.84 -19.10
N ARG A 84 8.81 9.96 -18.23
CA ARG A 84 10.20 9.47 -18.36
C ARG A 84 10.42 8.77 -19.71
N ALA A 85 9.52 7.85 -20.09
CA ALA A 85 9.63 7.13 -21.35
C ALA A 85 9.48 8.05 -22.58
N TRP A 86 8.65 9.11 -22.50
CA TRP A 86 8.56 10.11 -23.55
C TRP A 86 9.87 10.90 -23.70
N ARG A 87 10.46 11.40 -22.59
CA ARG A 87 11.75 12.11 -22.62
C ARG A 87 12.89 11.26 -23.17
N GLN A 88 12.96 9.99 -22.78
CA GLN A 88 13.98 9.05 -23.28
C GLN A 88 13.88 8.86 -24.80
N ARG A 89 12.67 8.84 -25.37
CA ARG A 89 12.48 8.73 -26.82
C ARG A 89 12.87 10.00 -27.57
N GLN A 90 12.63 11.17 -26.98
CA GLN A 90 13.07 12.45 -27.56
C GLN A 90 14.60 12.55 -27.58
N ALA A 91 15.27 12.17 -26.49
CA ALA A 91 16.73 12.23 -26.38
C ALA A 91 17.50 11.24 -27.27
N VAL A 92 16.82 10.26 -27.88
CA VAL A 92 17.42 9.30 -28.84
C VAL A 92 17.19 9.76 -30.29
N GLY A 93 16.33 10.76 -30.51
CA GLY A 93 16.03 11.32 -31.82
C GLY A 93 16.87 12.54 -32.21
N ASP A 94 17.74 13.02 -31.30
CA ASP A 94 18.77 14.04 -31.51
C ASP A 94 20.14 13.36 -31.72
#